data_AF-A0A358L745-F1
#
_entry.id   AF-A0A358L745-F1
#
_cell.length_a   1.000
_cell.length_b   1.000
_cell.length_c   1.000
_cell.angle_alpha   90.00
_cell.angle_beta   90.00
_cell.angle_gamma   90.00
#
_symmetry.space_group_name_H-M   'P 1'
#
loop_
_entity.id
_entity.type
_entity.pdbx_description
1 polymer ?
#
loop_
_entity_poly.entity_id
_entity_poly.type
_entity_poly.pdbx_seq_one_letter_code
_entity_poly.pdbx_strand_id
1 'polypeptide(L)'
;MSVGSLLNRVLLNIGEEALNMPRPQPEAQGSQKNSPGISFGSPATSHFPELSKNVQDSASGSGNASFNQFMQQIGRLLQTALSAIDALAQQVNKAHSSPVTQMPAAATGTPSPATAQPTATETSVTAASPANSSQAVSSTTGLDPAKNSLTFENKGDKPLTLTFTPNADGSAKPGDLTLQPGETKTQNFDANWSGNFRSTAGDGANATLGEVKFDGSSGQTYYDVSYIEGNNAAMTIGPAKGGGRVSGTLDDLVSNAPDSIKAKDENGNVYGLKKSTTANQQNAAVVDYYRQHVAADKGYVIPSDDASTLGSSTKNLKVELKG
;
A
#
# COMPACT_ATOMS: atom_id res chain seq x y z
N MET A 1 -0.21 -46.30 34.24
CA MET A 1 1.03 -47.14 34.28
C MET A 1 1.57 -47.11 32.85
N SER A 2 2.76 -46.55 32.61
CA SER A 2 4.02 -47.30 32.35
C SER A 2 3.84 -48.43 31.32
N VAL A 3 4.62 -48.53 30.23
CA VAL A 3 6.07 -48.31 30.13
C VAL A 3 6.48 -47.76 28.75
N GLY A 4 7.57 -46.99 28.67
CA GLY A 4 8.24 -46.63 27.41
C GLY A 4 9.47 -47.51 27.13
N SER A 5 9.85 -47.66 25.86
CA SER A 5 10.97 -48.48 25.36
C SER A 5 11.12 -48.27 23.84
N LEU A 6 12.29 -48.20 23.18
CA LEU A 6 13.70 -48.06 23.56
C LEU A 6 14.50 -47.60 22.31
N LEU A 7 15.59 -46.82 22.48
CA LEU A 7 16.85 -46.76 21.68
C LEU A 7 16.78 -46.55 20.12
N ASN A 8 17.79 -45.99 19.43
CA ASN A 8 19.23 -46.24 19.60
C ASN A 8 20.18 -45.06 19.22
N ARG A 9 21.45 -45.16 19.63
CA ARG A 9 22.51 -44.12 19.59
C ARG A 9 23.83 -44.70 19.04
N VAL A 10 24.57 -43.95 18.20
CA VAL A 10 26.00 -44.11 17.81
C VAL A 10 26.45 -42.69 17.35
N LEU A 11 27.34 -41.87 17.99
CA LEU A 11 28.75 -41.98 18.47
C LEU A 11 29.77 -42.22 17.33
N LEU A 12 30.93 -41.57 17.17
CA LEU A 12 31.60 -40.40 17.79
C LEU A 12 32.81 -39.97 16.91
N ASN A 13 33.30 -38.73 17.04
CA ASN A 13 34.65 -38.16 16.78
C ASN A 13 35.59 -38.72 15.69
N ILE A 14 36.17 -37.82 14.87
CA ILE A 14 37.41 -37.04 15.16
C ILE A 14 37.32 -35.67 14.44
N GLY A 15 38.14 -34.63 14.67
CA GLY A 15 39.31 -34.44 15.55
C GLY A 15 39.77 -32.95 15.54
N GLU A 16 41.00 -32.65 15.99
CA GLU A 16 41.62 -31.30 16.03
C GLU A 16 42.96 -31.26 15.26
N GLU A 17 43.36 -30.09 14.74
CA GLU A 17 44.62 -29.41 15.14
C GLU A 17 44.71 -27.97 14.55
N ALA A 18 45.62 -27.15 15.08
CA ALA A 18 45.66 -25.70 14.93
C ALA A 18 46.95 -25.17 14.27
N LEU A 19 46.94 -23.89 13.83
CA LEU A 19 48.08 -22.96 13.62
C LEU A 19 47.52 -21.64 13.02
N ASN A 20 48.09 -20.42 13.11
CA ASN A 20 48.68 -19.58 14.15
C ASN A 20 49.18 -18.29 13.43
N MET A 21 48.63 -17.10 13.72
CA MET A 21 49.17 -15.73 13.42
C MET A 21 49.34 -15.26 11.95
N PRO A 22 49.53 -13.94 11.66
CA PRO A 22 49.25 -12.71 12.44
C PRO A 22 48.43 -11.61 11.70
N ARG A 23 48.04 -10.54 12.43
CA ARG A 23 47.48 -9.26 11.92
C ARG A 23 48.56 -8.33 11.31
N PRO A 24 48.13 -7.34 10.51
CA PRO A 24 48.68 -5.98 10.60
C PRO A 24 47.63 -4.84 10.72
N GLN A 25 48.08 -3.72 11.30
CA GLN A 25 47.50 -2.35 11.40
C GLN A 25 48.67 -1.41 11.78
N PRO A 26 48.57 -0.06 11.75
CA PRO A 26 47.89 0.83 10.79
C PRO A 26 48.74 2.09 10.42
N GLU A 27 48.34 2.87 9.41
CA GLU A 27 48.78 4.27 9.18
C GLU A 27 47.52 5.09 8.80
N ALA A 28 47.14 6.25 9.38
CA ALA A 28 47.81 7.56 9.55
C ALA A 28 47.95 8.33 8.21
N GLN A 29 47.68 9.64 8.06
CA GLN A 29 47.05 10.68 8.90
C GLN A 29 46.75 11.94 8.04
N GLY A 30 45.89 12.86 8.50
CA GLY A 30 45.86 14.28 8.09
C GLY A 30 44.67 14.73 7.21
N SER A 31 44.25 16.00 7.20
CA SER A 31 44.56 17.14 8.09
C SER A 31 43.45 18.20 7.98
N GLN A 32 43.11 18.86 9.10
CA GLN A 32 42.17 20.00 9.10
C GLN A 32 42.82 21.30 8.58
N LYS A 33 42.02 22.16 7.94
CA LYS A 33 42.23 23.62 7.90
C LYS A 33 40.88 24.35 7.90
N ASN A 34 40.81 25.48 8.61
CA ASN A 34 39.59 26.22 8.92
C ASN A 34 39.53 27.61 8.21
N SER A 35 38.29 28.08 7.97
CA SER A 35 37.85 29.50 7.94
C SER A 35 38.21 30.40 6.75
N PRO A 36 37.47 31.52 6.48
CA PRO A 36 36.07 31.86 6.82
C PRO A 36 35.23 32.62 5.73
N GLY A 37 33.90 32.69 5.89
CA GLY A 37 32.98 33.69 5.28
C GLY A 37 32.51 33.39 3.82
N ILE A 38 31.31 33.78 3.35
CA ILE A 38 30.28 34.72 3.84
C ILE A 38 28.86 34.11 3.66
N SER A 39 27.90 34.55 4.48
CA SER A 39 26.50 34.09 4.53
C SER A 39 25.55 34.87 3.61
N PHE A 40 24.61 34.17 2.96
CA PHE A 40 23.28 34.68 2.57
C PHE A 40 22.21 33.62 2.85
N GLY A 41 21.09 34.02 3.45
CA GLY A 41 20.14 33.10 4.08
C GLY A 41 18.95 32.66 3.21
N SER A 42 18.37 31.51 3.57
CA SER A 42 17.02 31.06 3.19
C SER A 42 16.55 29.96 4.17
N PRO A 43 15.24 29.67 4.28
CA PRO A 43 14.65 29.22 5.54
C PRO A 43 14.54 27.69 5.74
N ALA A 44 14.35 27.32 7.01
CA ALA A 44 13.77 26.06 7.50
C ALA A 44 14.48 24.75 7.06
N THR A 45 15.65 24.47 7.65
CA THR A 45 16.22 23.12 7.68
C THR A 45 15.45 22.22 8.65
N SER A 46 14.84 21.15 8.14
CA SER A 46 14.31 20.06 8.97
C SER A 46 15.48 19.30 9.62
N HIS A 47 15.46 19.13 10.94
CA HIS A 47 16.45 18.31 11.64
C HIS A 47 16.31 16.82 11.26
N PHE A 48 17.30 16.30 10.53
CA PHE A 48 17.58 14.87 10.48
C PHE A 48 18.55 14.51 11.63
N PRO A 49 18.24 13.51 12.47
CA PRO A 49 19.23 12.93 13.38
C PRO A 49 20.27 12.14 12.58
N GLU A 50 21.55 12.51 12.72
CA GLU A 50 22.66 11.72 12.21
C GLU A 50 22.80 10.43 13.03
N LEU A 51 22.61 9.27 12.38
CA LEU A 51 22.79 7.95 13.01
C LEU A 51 24.13 7.36 12.56
N SER A 52 25.20 7.66 13.30
CA SER A 52 26.45 6.90 13.21
C SER A 52 27.01 6.52 14.59
N LYS A 53 27.38 5.24 14.70
CA LYS A 53 28.10 4.54 15.79
C LYS A 53 27.28 4.11 17.03
N ASN A 54 27.61 2.88 17.46
CA ASN A 54 26.99 2.06 18.51
C ASN A 54 25.56 1.61 18.14
N VAL A 55 25.21 0.32 18.14
CA VAL A 55 25.73 -0.79 18.97
C VAL A 55 26.14 -1.99 18.11
N GLN A 56 27.39 -2.42 18.29
CA GLN A 56 27.79 -3.82 18.11
C GLN A 56 27.55 -4.53 19.45
N ASP A 57 27.15 -5.81 19.43
CA ASP A 57 26.71 -6.63 20.57
C ASP A 57 25.21 -6.56 20.94
N SER A 58 24.40 -7.35 20.22
CA SER A 58 23.39 -8.26 20.81
C SER A 58 22.84 -9.21 19.74
N ALA A 59 23.44 -10.40 19.61
CA ALA A 59 22.82 -11.49 18.87
C ALA A 59 21.60 -12.03 19.65
N SER A 60 20.56 -12.49 18.93
CA SER A 60 19.24 -12.96 19.40
C SER A 60 18.25 -11.86 19.85
N GLY A 61 17.45 -11.37 18.90
CA GLY A 61 16.46 -10.30 19.15
C GLY A 61 15.52 -10.01 17.97
N SER A 62 14.45 -10.80 17.83
CA SER A 62 13.20 -10.53 17.08
C SER A 62 13.23 -9.57 15.86
N GLY A 63 13.27 -10.12 14.65
CA GLY A 63 13.06 -9.38 13.39
C GLY A 63 11.67 -8.73 13.23
N ASN A 64 10.71 -9.03 14.13
CA ASN A 64 9.39 -8.40 14.12
C ASN A 64 9.44 -6.95 14.60
N ALA A 65 10.45 -6.56 15.40
CA ALA A 65 10.55 -5.20 15.94
C ALA A 65 10.74 -4.15 14.83
N SER A 66 11.64 -4.41 13.86
CA SER A 66 11.89 -3.51 12.74
C SER A 66 10.72 -3.42 11.77
N PHE A 67 9.96 -4.50 11.59
CA PHE A 67 8.75 -4.52 10.75
C PHE A 67 7.59 -3.73 11.39
N ASN A 68 7.31 -3.97 12.68
CA ASN A 68 6.28 -3.21 13.39
C ASN A 68 6.63 -1.71 13.47
N GLN A 69 7.92 -1.37 13.60
CA GLN A 69 8.40 0.01 13.54
C GLN A 69 8.18 0.65 12.16
N PHE A 70 8.36 -0.10 11.06
CA PHE A 70 8.07 0.35 9.69
C PHE A 70 6.57 0.54 9.44
N MET A 71 5.71 -0.39 9.87
CA MET A 71 4.25 -0.23 9.74
C MET A 71 3.71 0.94 10.59
N GLN A 72 4.25 1.16 11.80
CA GLN A 72 3.96 2.36 12.58
C GLN A 72 4.47 3.67 11.92
N GLN A 73 5.53 3.61 11.12
CA GLN A 73 5.99 4.76 10.32
C GLN A 73 5.03 5.03 9.14
N ILE A 74 4.52 4.00 8.46
CA ILE A 74 3.49 4.15 7.41
C ILE A 74 2.22 4.79 7.99
N GLY A 75 1.71 4.29 9.12
CA GLY A 75 0.53 4.86 9.79
C GLY A 75 0.72 6.34 10.16
N ARG A 76 1.91 6.72 10.67
CA ARG A 76 2.24 8.12 10.96
C ARG A 76 2.35 8.98 9.69
N LEU A 77 2.85 8.43 8.59
CA LEU A 77 3.01 9.16 7.33
C LEU A 77 1.65 9.43 6.67
N LEU A 78 0.76 8.42 6.63
CA LEU A 78 -0.63 8.58 6.21
C LEU A 78 -1.36 9.63 7.07
N GLN A 79 -1.20 9.56 8.39
CA GLN A 79 -1.79 10.53 9.32
C GLN A 79 -1.28 11.96 9.06
N THR A 80 0.01 12.11 8.72
CA THR A 80 0.65 13.39 8.41
C THR A 80 0.15 13.94 7.08
N ALA A 81 0.07 13.11 6.03
CA ALA A 81 -0.48 13.49 4.72
C ALA A 81 -1.94 13.95 4.82
N LEU A 82 -2.78 13.22 5.57
CA LEU A 82 -4.18 13.60 5.81
C LEU A 82 -4.31 14.91 6.60
N SER A 83 -3.48 15.12 7.64
CA SER A 83 -3.51 16.39 8.39
C SER A 83 -3.04 17.59 7.56
N ALA A 84 -2.14 17.39 6.60
CA ALA A 84 -1.74 18.43 5.65
C ALA A 84 -2.86 18.77 4.66
N ILE A 85 -3.68 17.79 4.26
CA ILE A 85 -4.87 18.00 3.42
C ILE A 85 -5.95 18.76 4.19
N ASP A 86 -6.23 18.40 5.45
CA ASP A 86 -7.16 19.15 6.31
C ASP A 86 -6.71 20.60 6.56
N ALA A 87 -5.41 20.82 6.79
CA ALA A 87 -4.85 22.17 6.93
C ALA A 87 -5.01 22.99 5.64
N LEU A 88 -4.80 22.38 4.47
CA LEU A 88 -5.00 23.01 3.17
C LEU A 88 -6.48 23.35 2.93
N ALA A 89 -7.41 22.45 3.26
CA ALA A 89 -8.86 22.68 3.15
C ALA A 89 -9.31 23.84 4.06
N GLN A 90 -8.81 23.90 5.30
CA GLN A 90 -9.07 25.01 6.21
C GLN A 90 -8.50 26.34 5.68
N GLN A 91 -7.34 26.31 5.01
CA GLN A 91 -6.75 27.50 4.40
C GLN A 91 -7.53 28.00 3.17
N VAL A 92 -8.09 27.10 2.34
CA VAL A 92 -8.97 27.45 1.20
C VAL A 92 -10.30 28.03 1.69
N ASN A 93 -10.90 27.47 2.75
CA ASN A 93 -12.12 28.03 3.35
C ASN A 93 -11.90 29.42 3.98
N LYS A 94 -10.69 29.71 4.49
CA LYS A 94 -10.33 31.03 5.01
C LYS A 94 -10.19 32.10 3.92
N ALA A 95 -9.92 31.70 2.67
CA ALA A 95 -9.78 32.60 1.52
C ALA A 95 -11.11 33.02 0.86
N HIS A 96 -12.22 32.32 1.12
CA HIS A 96 -13.52 32.60 0.50
C HIS A 96 -14.41 33.59 1.30
N SER A 97 -13.92 34.14 2.40
CA SER A 97 -14.62 35.14 3.21
C SER A 97 -14.26 36.58 2.83
N SER A 98 -14.77 37.09 1.70
CA SER A 98 -14.77 38.53 1.38
C SER A 98 -15.94 38.90 0.46
N PRO A 99 -16.57 40.08 0.62
CA PRO A 99 -17.86 40.40 0.03
C PRO A 99 -17.81 40.84 -1.45
N VAL A 100 -18.95 40.66 -2.12
CA VAL A 100 -19.21 40.95 -3.53
C VAL A 100 -19.40 42.45 -3.80
N THR A 101 -18.90 42.94 -4.93
CA THR A 101 -19.32 44.22 -5.55
C THR A 101 -19.80 43.98 -6.99
N GLN A 102 -20.88 44.66 -7.40
CA GLN A 102 -21.61 44.40 -8.65
C GLN A 102 -21.02 45.08 -9.91
N MET A 103 -21.12 44.37 -11.04
CA MET A 103 -21.55 44.76 -12.41
C MET A 103 -21.45 46.24 -12.90
N PRO A 104 -21.13 46.47 -14.19
CA PRO A 104 -22.18 46.44 -15.25
C PRO A 104 -21.78 45.79 -16.60
N ALA A 105 -22.73 45.78 -17.55
CA ALA A 105 -22.78 44.94 -18.76
C ALA A 105 -22.46 45.67 -20.09
N ALA A 106 -22.20 44.93 -21.18
CA ALA A 106 -22.98 44.95 -22.45
C ALA A 106 -22.25 44.36 -23.69
N ALA A 107 -23.04 44.07 -24.74
CA ALA A 107 -22.70 44.00 -26.19
C ALA A 107 -22.27 42.66 -26.86
N THR A 108 -23.28 41.92 -27.36
CA THR A 108 -23.47 41.44 -28.76
C THR A 108 -22.27 41.02 -29.65
N GLY A 109 -22.33 39.80 -30.21
CA GLY A 109 -21.62 39.41 -31.45
C GLY A 109 -21.75 37.93 -31.88
N THR A 110 -22.26 37.68 -33.09
CA THR A 110 -22.36 36.38 -33.80
C THR A 110 -22.27 36.63 -35.32
N PRO A 111 -22.04 35.64 -36.23
CA PRO A 111 -21.48 34.28 -36.08
C PRO A 111 -20.43 33.86 -37.19
N SER A 112 -19.97 32.59 -37.13
CA SER A 112 -19.66 31.73 -38.31
C SER A 112 -18.27 31.85 -39.02
N PRO A 113 -17.89 30.99 -40.00
CA PRO A 113 -17.26 29.67 -39.74
C PRO A 113 -16.00 29.36 -40.62
N ALA A 114 -15.24 28.27 -40.34
CA ALA A 114 -14.45 27.54 -41.36
C ALA A 114 -13.87 26.17 -40.91
N THR A 115 -14.10 25.17 -41.77
CA THR A 115 -13.35 23.91 -42.08
C THR A 115 -11.83 23.89 -41.77
N ALA A 116 -11.15 22.77 -41.48
CA ALA A 116 -11.03 21.56 -42.32
C ALA A 116 -10.27 20.35 -41.67
N GLN A 117 -10.59 19.14 -42.14
CA GLN A 117 -9.79 17.89 -42.14
C GLN A 117 -9.41 17.64 -43.63
N PRO A 118 -8.22 17.13 -44.06
CA PRO A 118 -7.68 15.76 -43.85
C PRO A 118 -6.13 15.73 -43.65
N THR A 119 -5.34 14.63 -43.65
CA THR A 119 -5.43 13.31 -44.32
C THR A 119 -4.52 12.27 -43.60
N ALA A 120 -4.71 10.98 -43.89
CA ALA A 120 -3.92 9.84 -43.39
C ALA A 120 -2.49 9.75 -43.98
N THR A 121 -1.63 8.85 -43.46
CA THR A 121 -1.06 7.67 -44.18
C THR A 121 -0.16 6.82 -43.24
N GLU A 122 -0.16 5.51 -43.51
CA GLU A 122 0.72 4.37 -43.10
C GLU A 122 2.08 4.69 -42.42
N THR A 123 2.64 3.84 -41.54
CA THR A 123 3.18 2.51 -41.88
C THR A 123 3.59 1.71 -40.63
N SER A 124 3.55 0.38 -40.72
CA SER A 124 4.03 -0.56 -39.70
C SER A 124 5.55 -0.54 -39.47
N VAL A 125 5.98 -0.55 -38.20
CA VAL A 125 7.29 -1.11 -37.79
C VAL A 125 7.13 -1.99 -36.55
N THR A 126 7.58 -3.24 -36.66
CA THR A 126 7.64 -4.19 -35.55
C THR A 126 8.75 -3.79 -34.59
N ALA A 127 8.43 -2.98 -33.58
CA ALA A 127 9.33 -2.72 -32.46
C ALA A 127 9.22 -3.86 -31.44
N ALA A 128 10.35 -4.50 -31.12
CA ALA A 128 10.45 -5.30 -29.91
C ALA A 128 10.36 -4.36 -28.71
N SER A 129 9.20 -4.33 -28.04
CA SER A 129 8.98 -3.42 -26.93
C SER A 129 9.96 -3.71 -25.78
N PRO A 130 10.65 -2.69 -25.22
CA PRO A 130 11.19 -2.83 -23.87
C PRO A 130 10.01 -3.05 -22.91
N ALA A 131 10.23 -3.88 -21.89
CA ALA A 131 9.18 -4.26 -20.96
C ALA A 131 8.78 -3.09 -20.04
N ASN A 132 7.79 -2.30 -20.46
CA ASN A 132 7.10 -1.36 -19.56
C ASN A 132 6.32 -2.16 -18.51
N SER A 133 6.78 -2.11 -17.26
CA SER A 133 6.30 -2.91 -16.12
C SER A 133 4.94 -2.48 -15.56
N SER A 134 4.13 -1.71 -16.30
CA SER A 134 3.03 -0.93 -15.73
C SER A 134 1.63 -1.20 -16.30
N GLN A 135 1.47 -2.00 -17.37
CA GLN A 135 0.13 -2.33 -17.92
C GLN A 135 -0.40 -3.67 -17.40
N ALA A 136 -1.67 -3.66 -16.97
CA ALA A 136 -2.40 -4.88 -16.66
C ALA A 136 -2.76 -5.66 -17.93
N VAL A 137 -2.67 -6.99 -17.85
CA VAL A 137 -2.97 -7.90 -18.96
C VAL A 137 -4.15 -8.81 -18.61
N SER A 138 -5.08 -8.99 -19.55
CA SER A 138 -6.22 -9.91 -19.40
C SER A 138 -5.76 -11.36 -19.61
N SER A 139 -5.14 -11.96 -18.59
CA SER A 139 -4.66 -13.35 -18.65
C SER A 139 -4.61 -14.03 -17.27
N THR A 140 -5.25 -15.20 -17.18
CA THR A 140 -5.09 -16.19 -16.09
C THR A 140 -3.99 -17.22 -16.40
N THR A 141 -3.60 -17.34 -17.66
CA THR A 141 -2.64 -18.34 -18.15
C THR A 141 -1.20 -17.90 -17.91
N GLY A 142 -0.42 -18.71 -17.18
CA GLY A 142 1.04 -18.55 -17.15
C GLY A 142 1.60 -17.44 -16.27
N LEU A 143 1.06 -17.23 -15.06
CA LEU A 143 1.72 -16.37 -14.04
C LEU A 143 3.19 -16.78 -13.86
N ASP A 144 4.09 -15.81 -14.09
CA ASP A 144 5.53 -15.92 -13.93
C ASP A 144 5.89 -15.87 -12.43
N PRO A 145 6.39 -16.98 -11.84
CA PRO A 145 6.65 -17.05 -10.40
C PRO A 145 7.83 -16.15 -9.96
N ALA A 146 8.63 -15.65 -10.90
CA ALA A 146 9.73 -14.74 -10.61
C ALA A 146 9.31 -13.25 -10.58
N LYS A 147 8.10 -12.92 -11.06
CA LYS A 147 7.60 -11.53 -11.13
C LYS A 147 6.57 -11.23 -10.05
N ASN A 148 6.62 -10.00 -9.53
CA ASN A 148 5.62 -9.45 -8.62
C ASN A 148 4.33 -9.15 -9.38
N SER A 149 3.21 -9.73 -8.96
CA SER A 149 1.94 -9.55 -9.65
C SER A 149 0.72 -9.69 -8.73
N LEU A 150 -0.30 -8.87 -8.98
CA LEU A 150 -1.64 -9.04 -8.43
C LEU A 150 -2.61 -9.45 -9.57
N THR A 151 -3.26 -10.59 -9.42
CA THR A 151 -4.33 -11.05 -10.32
C THR A 151 -5.67 -10.63 -9.73
N PHE A 152 -6.28 -9.59 -10.29
CA PHE A 152 -7.57 -9.06 -9.83
C PHE A 152 -8.73 -9.71 -10.57
N GLU A 153 -9.75 -10.13 -9.83
CA GLU A 153 -11.03 -10.63 -10.37
C GLU A 153 -12.21 -9.86 -9.78
N ASN A 154 -13.03 -9.27 -10.65
CA ASN A 154 -14.28 -8.63 -10.24
C ASN A 154 -15.40 -9.68 -10.14
N LYS A 155 -15.79 -10.04 -8.92
CA LYS A 155 -16.88 -10.96 -8.57
C LYS A 155 -18.25 -10.26 -8.44
N GLY A 156 -18.30 -8.94 -8.65
CA GLY A 156 -19.53 -8.14 -8.62
C GLY A 156 -20.28 -8.14 -9.96
N ASP A 157 -21.42 -7.45 -9.98
CA ASP A 157 -22.29 -7.25 -11.14
C ASP A 157 -22.09 -5.89 -11.83
N LYS A 158 -21.28 -5.00 -11.24
CA LYS A 158 -20.94 -3.67 -11.74
C LYS A 158 -19.46 -3.54 -12.13
N PRO A 159 -19.09 -2.68 -13.10
CA PRO A 159 -17.70 -2.35 -13.35
C PRO A 159 -17.04 -1.73 -12.11
N LEU A 160 -15.80 -2.10 -11.85
CA LEU A 160 -15.01 -1.63 -10.71
C LEU A 160 -13.72 -0.99 -11.23
N THR A 161 -13.37 0.20 -10.74
CA THR A 161 -12.06 0.82 -11.01
C THR A 161 -11.23 0.82 -9.73
N LEU A 162 -10.00 0.32 -9.82
CA LEU A 162 -9.01 0.34 -8.76
C LEU A 162 -7.99 1.46 -9.01
N THR A 163 -7.60 2.15 -7.95
CA THR A 163 -6.46 3.07 -7.96
C THR A 163 -5.39 2.61 -6.97
N PHE A 164 -4.13 2.91 -7.28
CA PHE A 164 -2.95 2.48 -6.53
C PHE A 164 -2.27 3.67 -5.84
N THR A 165 -1.78 3.46 -4.63
CA THR A 165 -0.96 4.44 -3.90
C THR A 165 0.36 3.76 -3.51
N PRO A 166 1.49 4.07 -4.18
CA PRO A 166 2.79 3.61 -3.72
C PRO A 166 3.15 4.27 -2.39
N ASN A 167 3.95 3.59 -1.57
CA ASN A 167 4.56 4.19 -0.40
C ASN A 167 5.58 5.27 -0.81
N ALA A 168 5.96 6.13 0.15
CA ALA A 168 6.93 7.21 -0.08
C ALA A 168 8.40 6.71 -0.14
N ASP A 169 8.64 5.61 -0.86
CA ASP A 169 9.95 5.02 -1.13
C ASP A 169 10.49 5.35 -2.54
N GLY A 170 9.71 6.06 -3.35
CA GLY A 170 10.04 6.44 -4.72
C GLY A 170 9.52 5.48 -5.79
N SER A 171 8.80 4.41 -5.41
CA SER A 171 8.15 3.49 -6.35
C SER A 171 7.18 4.21 -7.28
N ALA A 172 7.17 3.81 -8.56
CA ALA A 172 6.21 4.32 -9.53
C ALA A 172 4.77 3.91 -9.14
N LYS A 173 3.79 4.81 -9.38
CA LYS A 173 2.37 4.47 -9.31
C LYS A 173 1.98 3.68 -10.57
N PRO A 174 1.43 2.46 -10.46
CA PRO A 174 0.78 1.79 -11.59
C PRO A 174 -0.38 2.61 -12.15
N GLY A 175 -0.77 2.32 -13.39
CA GLY A 175 -2.01 2.87 -13.95
C GLY A 175 -3.24 2.39 -13.20
N ASP A 176 -4.31 3.19 -13.19
CA ASP A 176 -5.59 2.77 -12.62
C ASP A 176 -6.18 1.62 -13.45
N LEU A 177 -6.86 0.69 -12.78
CA LEU A 177 -7.28 -0.59 -13.35
C LEU A 177 -8.80 -0.77 -13.29
N THR A 178 -9.47 -0.67 -14.43
CA THR A 178 -10.90 -0.97 -14.55
C THR A 178 -11.13 -2.44 -14.91
N LEU A 179 -12.07 -3.08 -14.21
CA LEU A 179 -12.51 -4.46 -14.36
C LEU A 179 -14.01 -4.51 -14.63
N GLN A 180 -14.42 -5.11 -15.75
CA GLN A 180 -15.82 -5.43 -16.01
C GLN A 180 -16.32 -6.56 -15.07
N PRO A 181 -17.65 -6.74 -14.90
CA PRO A 181 -18.20 -7.88 -14.15
C PRO A 181 -17.65 -9.22 -14.66
N GLY A 182 -17.14 -10.07 -13.76
CA GLY A 182 -16.49 -11.33 -14.10
C GLY A 182 -15.11 -11.21 -14.76
N GLU A 183 -14.59 -10.00 -14.99
CA GLU A 183 -13.28 -9.83 -15.63
C GLU A 183 -12.14 -10.17 -14.67
N THR A 184 -11.11 -10.83 -15.20
CA THR A 184 -9.82 -11.03 -14.53
C THR A 184 -8.70 -10.31 -15.30
N LYS A 185 -7.93 -9.47 -14.60
CA LYS A 185 -6.70 -8.84 -15.13
C LYS A 185 -5.53 -8.99 -14.16
N THR A 186 -4.33 -9.18 -14.69
CA THR A 186 -3.10 -9.30 -13.90
C THR A 186 -2.26 -8.03 -14.07
N GLN A 187 -2.03 -7.31 -12.96
CA GLN A 187 -1.10 -6.19 -12.90
C GLN A 187 0.28 -6.71 -12.46
N ASN A 188 1.33 -6.34 -13.19
CA ASN A 188 2.71 -6.56 -12.76
C ASN A 188 3.22 -5.35 -11.96
N PHE A 189 4.19 -5.59 -11.09
CA PHE A 189 4.82 -4.57 -10.26
C PHE A 189 6.35 -4.70 -10.35
N ASP A 190 7.04 -3.60 -10.10
CA ASP A 190 8.51 -3.60 -10.01
C ASP A 190 8.99 -4.38 -8.78
N ALA A 191 10.30 -4.69 -8.76
CA ALA A 191 10.94 -5.27 -7.59
C ALA A 191 10.82 -4.33 -6.38
N ASN A 192 10.56 -4.90 -5.20
CA ASN A 192 10.38 -4.19 -3.93
C ASN A 192 9.14 -3.28 -3.82
N TRP A 193 8.26 -3.20 -4.82
CA TRP A 193 7.08 -2.32 -4.76
C TRP A 193 6.27 -2.51 -3.47
N SER A 194 5.90 -1.39 -2.86
CA SER A 194 5.12 -1.34 -1.64
C SER A 194 4.03 -0.29 -1.75
N GLY A 195 2.83 -0.60 -1.27
CA GLY A 195 1.74 0.37 -1.24
C GLY A 195 0.38 -0.28 -1.04
N ASN A 196 -0.65 0.51 -1.26
CA ASN A 196 -2.04 0.07 -1.20
C ASN A 196 -2.77 0.27 -2.53
N PHE A 197 -3.94 -0.36 -2.64
CA PHE A 197 -4.91 -0.14 -3.70
C PHE A 197 -6.33 -0.17 -3.13
N ARG A 198 -7.26 0.53 -3.80
CA ARG A 198 -8.67 0.60 -3.39
C ARG A 198 -9.61 0.82 -4.56
N SER A 199 -10.87 0.45 -4.37
CA SER A 199 -11.95 0.84 -5.28
C SER A 199 -12.14 2.36 -5.27
N THR A 200 -12.41 2.95 -6.44
CA THR A 200 -12.80 4.36 -6.59
C THR A 200 -14.32 4.58 -6.44
N ALA A 201 -15.07 3.58 -5.99
CA ALA A 201 -16.51 3.72 -5.72
C ALA A 201 -16.78 4.57 -4.47
N GLY A 202 -17.93 5.26 -4.46
CA GLY A 202 -18.29 6.22 -3.41
C GLY A 202 -17.61 7.58 -3.58
N ASP A 203 -17.45 8.30 -2.47
CA ASP A 203 -16.83 9.64 -2.41
C ASP A 203 -15.30 9.61 -2.20
N GLY A 204 -14.73 8.42 -1.98
CA GLY A 204 -13.30 8.22 -1.67
C GLY A 204 -12.88 8.52 -0.22
N ALA A 205 -13.80 8.92 0.66
CA ALA A 205 -13.56 9.24 2.08
C ALA A 205 -13.61 8.01 2.99
N ASN A 206 -14.30 6.94 2.59
CA ASN A 206 -14.25 5.62 3.22
C ASN A 206 -14.00 4.55 2.15
N ALA A 207 -13.02 3.67 2.37
CA ALA A 207 -12.66 2.63 1.41
C ALA A 207 -11.97 1.43 2.08
N THR A 208 -12.19 0.24 1.53
CA THR A 208 -11.38 -0.93 1.88
C THR A 208 -10.07 -0.86 1.12
N LEU A 209 -8.96 -0.98 1.84
CA LEU A 209 -7.63 -1.01 1.27
C LEU A 209 -7.17 -2.46 1.12
N GLY A 210 -6.54 -2.76 -0.01
CA GLY A 210 -5.67 -3.91 -0.14
C GLY A 210 -4.23 -3.43 -0.07
N GLU A 211 -3.43 -4.01 0.81
CA GLU A 211 -2.05 -3.60 1.07
C GLU A 211 -1.08 -4.71 0.66
N VAL A 212 0.05 -4.36 0.05
CA VAL A 212 1.09 -5.32 -0.32
C VAL A 212 2.50 -4.72 -0.24
N LYS A 213 3.44 -5.53 0.25
CA LYS A 213 4.89 -5.33 0.14
C LYS A 213 5.48 -6.55 -0.57
N PHE A 214 5.90 -6.38 -1.82
CA PHE A 214 6.72 -7.37 -2.50
C PHE A 214 8.17 -7.30 -2.02
N ASP A 215 8.89 -8.42 -2.10
CA ASP A 215 10.31 -8.51 -1.74
C ASP A 215 10.62 -7.93 -0.34
N GLY A 216 9.80 -8.29 0.65
CA GLY A 216 10.01 -7.96 2.05
C GLY A 216 11.10 -8.82 2.70
N SER A 217 11.09 -8.87 4.04
CA SER A 217 12.07 -9.66 4.80
C SER A 217 12.15 -11.11 4.32
N SER A 218 13.38 -11.63 4.16
CA SER A 218 13.68 -12.94 3.57
C SER A 218 13.10 -13.18 2.17
N GLY A 219 12.80 -12.12 1.40
CA GLY A 219 12.25 -12.20 0.04
C GLY A 219 10.76 -12.54 -0.03
N GLN A 220 10.05 -12.54 1.11
CA GLN A 220 8.62 -12.83 1.18
C GLN A 220 7.76 -11.68 0.66
N THR A 221 6.60 -12.01 0.11
CA THR A 221 5.52 -11.05 -0.15
C THR A 221 4.64 -10.96 1.09
N TYR A 222 4.39 -9.75 1.57
CA TYR A 222 3.47 -9.49 2.68
C TYR A 222 2.22 -8.79 2.14
N TYR A 223 1.04 -9.12 2.67
CA TYR A 223 -0.24 -8.59 2.21
C TYR A 223 -1.33 -8.68 3.27
N ASP A 224 -2.30 -7.78 3.19
CA ASP A 224 -3.51 -7.79 4.01
C ASP A 224 -4.63 -6.93 3.40
N VAL A 225 -5.83 -7.09 3.95
CA VAL A 225 -6.98 -6.23 3.67
C VAL A 225 -7.28 -5.41 4.93
N SER A 226 -7.45 -4.10 4.75
CA SER A 226 -7.65 -3.14 5.82
C SER A 226 -8.99 -2.42 5.69
N TYR A 227 -9.74 -2.45 6.79
CA TYR A 227 -11.01 -1.77 7.02
C TYR A 227 -10.83 -0.55 7.93
N ILE A 228 -9.57 -0.19 8.25
CA ILE A 228 -9.25 0.98 9.09
C ILE A 228 -9.84 2.25 8.47
N GLU A 229 -9.64 2.45 7.17
CA GLU A 229 -10.23 3.54 6.38
C GLU A 229 -11.65 3.24 5.87
N GLY A 230 -12.28 2.16 6.35
CA GLY A 230 -13.69 1.83 6.09
C GLY A 230 -13.91 0.77 5.02
N ASN A 231 -15.06 0.84 4.36
CA ASN A 231 -15.45 -0.12 3.33
C ASN A 231 -16.24 0.55 2.20
N ASN A 232 -15.89 0.25 0.96
CA ASN A 232 -16.61 0.63 -0.27
C ASN A 232 -16.59 -0.48 -1.35
N ALA A 233 -16.00 -1.63 -1.02
CA ALA A 233 -15.92 -2.83 -1.84
C ALA A 233 -15.58 -4.01 -0.94
N ALA A 234 -16.22 -5.17 -1.12
CA ALA A 234 -15.75 -6.41 -0.50
C ALA A 234 -14.46 -6.86 -1.21
N MET A 235 -13.49 -7.38 -0.47
CA MET A 235 -12.15 -7.68 -0.98
C MET A 235 -11.53 -8.87 -0.25
N THR A 236 -10.85 -9.75 -0.98
CA THR A 236 -9.91 -10.72 -0.42
C THR A 236 -8.55 -10.64 -1.11
N ILE A 237 -7.48 -11.01 -0.39
CA ILE A 237 -6.13 -11.19 -0.94
C ILE A 237 -5.54 -12.51 -0.42
N GLY A 238 -4.93 -13.29 -1.31
CA GLY A 238 -4.19 -14.51 -0.96
C GLY A 238 -3.23 -14.94 -2.09
N PRO A 239 -2.46 -16.03 -1.91
CA PRO A 239 -1.60 -16.56 -2.98
C PRO A 239 -2.41 -16.92 -4.24
N ALA A 240 -1.92 -16.54 -5.42
CA ALA A 240 -2.60 -16.88 -6.69
C ALA A 240 -2.51 -18.37 -7.06
N LYS A 241 -1.51 -19.07 -6.50
CA LYS A 241 -1.25 -20.49 -6.67
C LYS A 241 -0.71 -21.06 -5.36
N GLY A 242 -1.00 -22.34 -5.10
CA GLY A 242 -0.67 -23.00 -3.84
C GLY A 242 -1.64 -22.66 -2.71
N GLY A 243 -1.53 -23.40 -1.59
CA GLY A 243 -2.29 -23.09 -0.39
C GLY A 243 -1.70 -21.88 0.36
N GLY A 244 -2.53 -21.22 1.17
CA GLY A 244 -2.11 -20.12 2.02
C GLY A 244 -3.26 -19.55 2.84
N ARG A 245 -2.95 -18.64 3.76
CA ARG A 245 -3.98 -17.83 4.43
C ARG A 245 -4.52 -16.80 3.42
N VAL A 246 -5.76 -16.39 3.63
CA VAL A 246 -6.45 -15.34 2.86
C VAL A 246 -6.86 -14.26 3.85
N SER A 247 -6.56 -13.01 3.51
CA SER A 247 -7.00 -11.79 4.21
C SER A 247 -8.21 -11.20 3.49
N GLY A 248 -9.04 -10.44 4.21
CA GLY A 248 -10.31 -9.87 3.79
C GLY A 248 -11.50 -10.85 3.82
N THR A 249 -12.65 -10.35 3.37
CA THR A 249 -13.86 -11.14 3.10
C THR A 249 -14.61 -10.63 1.85
N LEU A 250 -15.32 -11.54 1.19
CA LEU A 250 -16.27 -11.25 0.10
C LEU A 250 -17.74 -11.20 0.57
N ASP A 251 -17.96 -11.22 1.89
CA ASP A 251 -19.29 -11.07 2.49
C ASP A 251 -19.84 -9.65 2.31
N ASP A 252 -21.17 -9.53 2.27
CA ASP A 252 -21.84 -8.22 2.26
C ASP A 252 -21.86 -7.63 3.67
N LEU A 253 -20.92 -6.72 3.93
CA LEU A 253 -20.84 -5.98 5.18
C LEU A 253 -21.88 -4.84 5.26
N VAL A 254 -22.47 -4.40 4.15
CA VAL A 254 -23.22 -3.13 4.07
C VAL A 254 -24.71 -3.30 4.34
N SER A 255 -25.36 -4.34 3.77
CA SER A 255 -26.82 -4.47 3.82
C SER A 255 -27.38 -4.55 5.24
N ASN A 256 -26.73 -5.31 6.12
CA ASN A 256 -27.17 -5.53 7.51
C ASN A 256 -26.56 -4.55 8.52
N ALA A 257 -25.76 -3.58 8.07
CA ALA A 257 -25.12 -2.63 8.96
C ALA A 257 -26.13 -1.66 9.60
N PRO A 258 -25.95 -1.26 10.87
CA PRO A 258 -26.67 -0.14 11.45
C PRO A 258 -26.49 1.15 10.64
N ASP A 259 -27.56 1.90 10.41
CA ASP A 259 -27.52 3.15 9.63
C ASP A 259 -26.57 4.21 10.20
N SER A 260 -26.26 4.14 11.49
CA SER A 260 -25.27 5.00 12.15
C SER A 260 -23.83 4.79 11.65
N ILE A 261 -23.50 3.59 11.15
CA ILE A 261 -22.15 3.24 10.65
C ILE A 261 -22.05 3.18 9.12
N LYS A 262 -23.17 3.25 8.39
CA LYS A 262 -23.17 3.35 6.92
C LYS A 262 -22.52 4.65 6.45
N ALA A 263 -21.64 4.54 5.46
CA ALA A 263 -21.10 5.68 4.73
C ALA A 263 -22.06 6.07 3.60
N LYS A 264 -22.28 7.36 3.43
CA LYS A 264 -23.26 7.92 2.49
C LYS A 264 -22.64 9.07 1.70
N ASP A 265 -22.96 9.17 0.41
CA ASP A 265 -22.55 10.28 -0.44
C ASP A 265 -23.33 11.57 -0.12
N GLU A 266 -23.02 12.65 -0.84
CA GLU A 266 -23.70 13.96 -0.70
C GLU A 266 -25.22 13.91 -0.98
N ASN A 267 -25.68 12.90 -1.74
CA ASN A 267 -27.09 12.67 -2.04
C ASN A 267 -27.78 11.76 -1.01
N GLY A 268 -27.03 11.22 -0.03
CA GLY A 268 -27.52 10.29 0.98
C GLY A 268 -27.53 8.81 0.54
N ASN A 269 -27.00 8.48 -0.63
CA ASN A 269 -26.87 7.10 -1.12
C ASN A 269 -25.83 6.36 -0.29
N VAL A 270 -26.16 5.17 0.20
CA VAL A 270 -25.20 4.31 0.89
C VAL A 270 -24.26 3.69 -0.14
N TYR A 271 -22.95 3.91 0.01
CA TYR A 271 -21.91 3.28 -0.82
C TYR A 271 -21.04 2.29 -0.04
N GLY A 272 -21.21 2.19 1.28
CA GLY A 272 -20.26 1.45 2.12
C GLY A 272 -20.43 1.69 3.62
N LEU A 273 -19.34 1.50 4.37
CA LEU A 273 -19.26 1.68 5.82
C LEU A 273 -18.15 2.65 6.20
N LYS A 274 -18.36 3.34 7.32
CA LYS A 274 -17.42 4.32 7.88
C LYS A 274 -16.10 3.66 8.29
N LYS A 275 -15.04 4.48 8.32
CA LYS A 275 -13.76 4.13 8.91
C LYS A 275 -13.82 3.84 10.40
N SER A 276 -13.02 2.87 10.84
CA SER A 276 -12.97 2.42 12.22
C SER A 276 -12.16 3.36 13.11
N THR A 277 -11.20 4.08 12.53
CA THR A 277 -10.24 4.91 13.25
C THR A 277 -10.12 6.28 12.59
N THR A 278 -9.91 7.34 13.36
CA THR A 278 -9.61 8.69 12.87
C THR A 278 -8.69 9.37 13.87
N ALA A 279 -7.50 9.81 13.43
CA ALA A 279 -6.50 10.46 14.29
C ALA A 279 -6.17 9.66 15.57
N ASN A 280 -6.04 8.34 15.45
CA ASN A 280 -5.88 7.36 16.55
C ASN A 280 -7.10 7.16 17.47
N GLN A 281 -8.21 7.87 17.28
CA GLN A 281 -9.46 7.60 17.98
C GLN A 281 -10.25 6.51 17.24
N GLN A 282 -10.56 5.42 17.94
CA GLN A 282 -11.41 4.34 17.41
C GLN A 282 -12.90 4.69 17.58
N ASN A 283 -13.70 4.41 16.55
CA ASN A 283 -15.15 4.42 16.62
C ASN A 283 -15.63 3.03 17.04
N ALA A 284 -15.91 2.86 18.35
CA ALA A 284 -16.27 1.58 18.94
C ALA A 284 -17.39 0.84 18.18
N ALA A 285 -18.48 1.54 17.81
CA ALA A 285 -19.60 0.92 17.09
C ALA A 285 -19.21 0.37 15.70
N VAL A 286 -18.24 1.00 15.03
CA VAL A 286 -17.70 0.52 13.75
C VAL A 286 -16.74 -0.66 13.97
N VAL A 287 -15.86 -0.56 14.96
CA VAL A 287 -14.93 -1.65 15.34
C VAL A 287 -15.68 -2.91 15.74
N ASP A 288 -16.67 -2.79 16.63
CA ASP A 288 -17.49 -3.90 17.12
C ASP A 288 -18.26 -4.58 15.99
N TYR A 289 -18.81 -3.79 15.05
CA TYR A 289 -19.49 -4.34 13.88
C TYR A 289 -18.54 -5.09 12.96
N TYR A 290 -17.40 -4.49 12.59
CA TYR A 290 -16.40 -5.19 11.78
C TYR A 290 -15.90 -6.47 12.47
N ARG A 291 -15.71 -6.48 13.79
CA ARG A 291 -15.27 -7.66 14.54
C ARG A 291 -16.25 -8.83 14.56
N GLN A 292 -17.55 -8.57 14.35
CA GLN A 292 -18.55 -9.62 14.20
C GLN A 292 -18.48 -10.32 12.83
N HIS A 293 -17.85 -9.69 11.83
CA HIS A 293 -17.83 -10.13 10.43
C HIS A 293 -16.42 -10.42 9.88
N VAL A 294 -15.38 -9.83 10.48
CA VAL A 294 -13.97 -9.94 10.11
C VAL A 294 -13.16 -10.32 11.34
N ALA A 295 -12.68 -11.56 11.37
CA ALA A 295 -11.83 -12.05 12.45
C ALA A 295 -10.50 -11.29 12.52
N ALA A 296 -9.90 -11.21 13.71
CA ALA A 296 -8.67 -10.43 13.94
C ALA A 296 -7.41 -10.95 13.22
N ASP A 297 -7.49 -12.12 12.59
CA ASP A 297 -6.45 -12.72 11.75
C ASP A 297 -6.80 -12.64 10.23
N LYS A 298 -7.89 -11.94 9.89
CA LYS A 298 -8.48 -11.82 8.55
C LYS A 298 -8.56 -10.40 8.01
N GLY A 299 -8.10 -9.39 8.74
CA GLY A 299 -8.08 -8.03 8.23
C GLY A 299 -7.91 -7.00 9.34
N TYR A 300 -7.23 -5.91 9.00
CA TYR A 300 -7.03 -4.80 9.90
C TYR A 300 -8.36 -4.07 10.12
N VAL A 301 -8.92 -4.20 11.32
CA VAL A 301 -10.05 -3.38 11.80
C VAL A 301 -9.51 -2.27 12.69
N ILE A 302 -8.40 -2.47 13.40
CA ILE A 302 -7.71 -1.45 14.18
C ILE A 302 -6.18 -1.53 13.93
N PRO A 303 -5.41 -0.46 14.17
CA PRO A 303 -3.97 -0.43 13.86
C PRO A 303 -3.07 -1.46 14.57
N SER A 304 -3.59 -2.20 15.56
CA SER A 304 -2.86 -3.22 16.33
C SER A 304 -3.16 -4.66 15.89
N ASP A 305 -3.83 -4.87 14.76
CA ASP A 305 -4.19 -6.20 14.24
C ASP A 305 -3.04 -6.91 13.51
N ASP A 306 -1.83 -6.93 14.11
CA ASP A 306 -0.61 -7.47 13.50
C ASP A 306 -0.73 -8.92 12.98
N ALA A 307 -1.69 -9.70 13.50
CA ALA A 307 -2.00 -11.06 13.05
C ALA A 307 -2.69 -11.13 11.66
N SER A 308 -3.15 -10.00 11.14
CA SER A 308 -3.81 -9.84 9.85
C SER A 308 -2.86 -9.59 8.68
N THR A 309 -1.63 -9.12 8.92
CA THR A 309 -0.55 -9.19 7.91
C THR A 309 -0.20 -10.64 7.66
N LEU A 310 -0.33 -11.06 6.40
CA LEU A 310 -0.02 -12.40 5.94
C LEU A 310 1.28 -12.39 5.14
N GLY A 311 2.14 -13.38 5.37
CA GLY A 311 3.33 -13.63 4.57
C GLY A 311 3.11 -14.75 3.54
N SER A 312 3.79 -14.68 2.40
CA SER A 312 3.91 -15.79 1.46
C SER A 312 5.26 -15.80 0.75
N SER A 313 5.71 -16.99 0.34
CA SER A 313 6.88 -17.18 -0.51
C SER A 313 6.61 -16.98 -2.01
N THR A 314 5.34 -16.88 -2.43
CA THR A 314 5.00 -16.54 -3.83
C THR A 314 5.03 -15.03 -4.06
N LYS A 315 5.38 -14.63 -5.29
CA LYS A 315 5.31 -13.26 -5.81
C LYS A 315 4.00 -12.96 -6.55
N ASN A 316 3.17 -13.98 -6.77
CA ASN A 316 1.87 -13.82 -7.42
C ASN A 316 0.74 -13.97 -6.38
N LEU A 317 -0.01 -12.90 -6.14
CA LEU A 317 -1.23 -12.93 -5.32
C LEU A 317 -2.48 -12.82 -6.20
N LYS A 318 -3.59 -13.37 -5.72
CA LYS A 318 -4.93 -13.15 -6.26
C LYS A 318 -5.67 -12.18 -5.34
N VAL A 319 -6.42 -11.27 -5.97
CA VAL A 319 -7.33 -10.33 -5.33
C VAL A 319 -8.72 -10.57 -5.91
N GLU A 320 -9.72 -10.84 -5.08
CA GLU A 320 -11.12 -10.92 -5.51
C GLU A 320 -11.89 -9.75 -4.91
N LEU A 321 -12.79 -9.13 -5.71
CA LEU A 321 -13.45 -7.87 -5.36
C LEU A 321 -14.94 -7.89 -5.70
N LYS A 322 -15.76 -7.13 -4.95
CA LYS A 322 -17.17 -6.81 -5.28
C LYS A 322 -17.46 -5.35 -4.92
N GLY A 323 -18.22 -4.63 -5.75
CA GLY A 323 -18.73 -3.25 -5.51
C GLY A 323 -20.14 -3.05 -6.04
#